data_AF-A0A7C7C3Y8-F1
#
_entry.id   AF-A0A7C7C3Y8-F1
#
_cell.length_a   1.000
_cell.length_b   1.000
_cell.length_c   1.000
_cell.angle_alpha   90.00
_cell.angle_beta   90.00
_cell.angle_gamma   90.00
#
_symmetry.space_group_name_H-M   'P 1'
#
loop_
_entity.id
_entity.type
_entity.pdbx_description
1 polymer ?
#
loop_
_entity_poly.entity_id
_entity_poly.type
_entity_poly.pdbx_seq_one_letter_code
_entity_poly.pdbx_strand_id
1 'polypeptide(L)'
;MKKIIVVADMFSADYGGGAELTTDAIISYVPNTFLVERRHCKLLTAKDVNDNLDAHWVVCNFASLEDHMKVFFCKNLTYSIIEYDYKFCVYRSLEKHLASTGKECDCLDTSLGKLNKAFYGYAQNVWFMSDKQRNIFLDKLDVLKDNRTHVLSSIFNRGNLRFMQSIKDNLKNEKYLILGSNSWIKGTPECVKYAQDNELEYEVISGLPYHEMLIKLSTSKGLIFRPLGDDTCPRIVIEAKLLGCDLKLNEHVQHKDEDWFKTAQGIPEYIESQMHHFWGRYE
;
A
#
# COMPACT_ATOMS: atom_id res chain seq x y z
N MET A 1 -20.00 9.19 -19.09
CA MET A 1 -19.15 8.47 -18.11
C MET A 1 -18.48 9.52 -17.26
N LYS A 2 -18.46 9.35 -15.93
CA LYS A 2 -17.74 10.26 -15.04
C LYS A 2 -16.24 10.07 -15.25
N LYS A 3 -15.47 11.15 -15.33
CA LYS A 3 -14.02 11.08 -15.52
C LYS A 3 -13.32 10.98 -14.17
N ILE A 4 -12.43 9.99 -14.03
CA ILE A 4 -11.55 9.81 -12.89
C ILE A 4 -10.10 9.90 -13.38
N ILE A 5 -9.28 10.72 -12.72
CA ILE A 5 -7.86 10.82 -13.03
C ILE A 5 -7.05 10.27 -11.86
N VAL A 6 -6.37 9.16 -12.09
CA VAL A 6 -5.47 8.56 -11.10
C VAL A 6 -4.07 9.14 -11.28
N VAL A 7 -3.56 9.77 -10.23
CA VAL A 7 -2.25 10.42 -10.21
C VAL A 7 -1.33 9.66 -9.26
N ALA A 8 -0.13 9.30 -9.71
CA ALA A 8 0.86 8.60 -8.88
C ALA A 8 2.29 9.02 -9.23
N ASP A 9 3.23 8.86 -8.30
CA ASP A 9 4.66 9.03 -8.54
C ASP A 9 5.15 8.04 -9.62
N MET A 10 4.67 6.81 -9.53
CA MET A 10 5.00 5.68 -10.42
C MET A 10 3.79 4.76 -10.57
N PHE A 11 3.71 4.06 -11.70
CA PHE A 11 2.81 2.93 -11.94
C PHE A 11 3.62 1.63 -12.08
N SER A 12 2.93 0.49 -12.18
CA SER A 12 3.62 -0.82 -12.21
C SER A 12 4.57 -0.99 -13.40
N ALA A 13 4.33 -0.24 -14.49
CA ALA A 13 5.19 -0.19 -15.66
C ALA A 13 6.53 0.54 -15.41
N ASP A 14 6.59 1.43 -14.41
CA ASP A 14 7.81 2.14 -14.03
C ASP A 14 8.59 1.39 -12.96
N TYR A 15 7.87 0.83 -11.98
CA TYR A 15 8.44 0.16 -10.82
C TYR A 15 7.49 -0.90 -10.28
N GLY A 16 7.97 -2.15 -10.17
CA GLY A 16 7.19 -3.30 -9.68
C GLY A 16 7.02 -3.34 -8.16
N GLY A 17 6.79 -2.19 -7.52
CA GLY A 17 6.57 -2.08 -6.08
C GLY A 17 5.16 -2.48 -5.65
N GLY A 18 4.99 -2.75 -4.35
CA GLY A 18 3.70 -3.19 -3.81
C GLY A 18 2.59 -2.14 -3.96
N ALA A 19 2.91 -0.85 -3.78
CA ALA A 19 1.94 0.24 -3.94
C ALA A 19 1.48 0.37 -5.40
N GLU A 20 2.41 0.24 -6.34
CA GLU A 20 2.17 0.34 -7.78
C GLU A 20 1.32 -0.83 -8.28
N LEU A 21 1.63 -2.06 -7.84
CA LEU A 21 0.81 -3.24 -8.13
C LEU A 21 -0.60 -3.13 -7.52
N THR A 22 -0.73 -2.55 -6.32
CA THR A 22 -2.03 -2.29 -5.70
C THR A 22 -2.83 -1.26 -6.50
N THR A 23 -2.19 -0.16 -6.92
CA THR A 23 -2.83 0.88 -7.75
C THR A 23 -3.35 0.29 -9.06
N ASP A 24 -2.54 -0.50 -9.75
CA ASP A 24 -2.94 -1.14 -11.02
C ASP A 24 -4.06 -2.15 -10.83
N ALA A 25 -4.04 -2.88 -9.72
CA ALA A 25 -5.13 -3.77 -9.36
C ALA A 25 -6.42 -2.99 -9.16
N ILE A 26 -6.43 -1.90 -8.38
CA ILE A 26 -7.61 -1.04 -8.17
C ILE A 26 -8.19 -0.57 -9.50
N ILE A 27 -7.34 -0.05 -10.39
CA ILE A 27 -7.75 0.43 -11.73
C ILE A 27 -8.39 -0.69 -12.56
N SER A 28 -7.92 -1.94 -12.41
CA SER A 28 -8.51 -3.09 -13.12
C SER A 28 -9.94 -3.46 -12.69
N TYR A 29 -10.43 -2.91 -11.57
CA TYR A 29 -11.81 -3.08 -11.11
C TYR A 29 -12.74 -1.94 -11.53
N VAL A 30 -12.28 -1.00 -12.37
CA VAL A 30 -13.07 0.17 -12.78
C VAL A 30 -14.45 -0.24 -13.36
N PRO A 31 -15.57 0.29 -12.81
CA PRO A 31 -16.88 0.13 -13.41
C PRO A 31 -16.99 0.82 -14.78
N ASN A 32 -17.83 0.28 -15.67
CA ASN A 32 -18.07 0.83 -17.02
C ASN A 32 -18.70 2.25 -17.01
N THR A 33 -19.13 2.75 -15.86
CA THR A 33 -19.66 4.10 -15.67
C THR A 33 -18.55 5.17 -15.63
N PHE A 34 -17.31 4.77 -15.41
CA PHE A 34 -16.15 5.65 -15.29
C PHE A 34 -15.21 5.57 -16.49
N LEU A 35 -14.63 6.72 -16.84
CA LEU A 35 -13.46 6.82 -17.70
C LEU A 35 -12.24 7.12 -16.82
N VAL A 36 -11.29 6.18 -16.74
CA VAL A 36 -10.08 6.34 -15.93
C VAL A 36 -8.87 6.70 -16.80
N GLU A 37 -8.20 7.79 -16.44
CA GLU A 37 -6.89 8.17 -17.00
C GLU A 37 -5.80 8.08 -15.93
N ARG A 38 -4.57 7.75 -16.36
CA ARG A 38 -3.38 7.71 -15.49
C ARG A 38 -2.48 8.92 -15.78
N ARG A 39 -1.97 9.56 -14.72
CA ARG A 39 -1.00 10.66 -14.82
C ARG A 39 0.11 10.48 -13.80
N HIS A 40 1.35 10.78 -14.19
CA HIS A 40 2.44 10.83 -13.24
C HIS A 40 2.45 12.17 -12.51
N CYS A 41 2.68 12.18 -11.20
CA CYS A 41 2.76 13.40 -10.38
C CYS A 41 3.74 14.42 -10.99
N LYS A 42 4.95 13.97 -11.37
CA LYS A 42 6.01 14.81 -11.95
C LYS A 42 5.69 15.42 -13.33
N LEU A 43 4.66 14.93 -14.01
CA LEU A 43 4.28 15.37 -15.35
C LEU A 43 3.02 16.25 -15.33
N LEU A 44 2.43 16.47 -14.15
CA LEU A 44 1.19 17.20 -14.02
C LEU A 44 1.41 18.70 -14.25
N THR A 45 0.73 19.26 -15.24
CA THR A 45 0.78 20.70 -15.53
C THR A 45 -0.52 21.40 -15.10
N ALA A 46 -0.46 22.73 -14.93
CA ALA A 46 -1.65 23.53 -14.68
C ALA A 46 -2.70 23.38 -15.81
N LYS A 47 -2.27 23.16 -17.05
CA LYS A 47 -3.17 22.89 -18.18
C LYS A 47 -3.90 21.57 -18.01
N ASP A 48 -3.20 20.50 -17.64
CA ASP A 48 -3.81 19.19 -17.40
C ASP A 48 -4.90 19.27 -16.35
N VAL A 49 -4.67 20.07 -15.31
CA VAL A 49 -5.64 20.25 -14.23
C VAL A 49 -6.82 21.13 -14.67
N ASN A 50 -6.56 22.25 -15.34
CA ASN A 50 -7.59 23.17 -15.81
C ASN A 50 -8.53 22.54 -16.85
N ASP A 51 -8.01 21.65 -17.70
CA ASP A 51 -8.81 20.95 -18.70
C ASP A 51 -9.69 19.84 -18.08
N ASN A 52 -9.54 19.56 -16.78
CA ASN A 52 -10.19 18.44 -16.09
C ASN A 52 -10.69 18.84 -14.68
N LEU A 53 -11.21 20.07 -14.54
CA LEU A 53 -11.76 20.56 -13.28
C LEU A 53 -13.01 19.81 -12.81
N ASP A 54 -13.75 19.21 -13.75
CA ASP A 54 -14.95 18.41 -13.50
C ASP A 54 -14.65 16.93 -13.20
N ALA A 55 -13.41 16.49 -13.38
CA ALA A 55 -12.98 15.14 -13.06
C ALA A 55 -12.78 14.97 -11.54
N HIS A 56 -13.01 13.76 -11.03
CA HIS A 56 -12.55 13.41 -9.69
C HIS A 56 -11.13 12.86 -9.75
N TRP A 57 -10.27 13.32 -8.86
CA TRP A 57 -8.86 12.95 -8.86
C TRP A 57 -8.58 11.94 -7.75
N VAL A 58 -7.88 10.85 -8.06
CA VAL A 58 -7.41 9.87 -7.07
C VAL A 58 -5.89 9.98 -7.00
N VAL A 59 -5.39 10.51 -5.89
CA VAL A 59 -3.97 10.76 -5.68
C VAL A 59 -3.38 9.58 -4.89
N CYS A 60 -2.59 8.77 -5.57
CA CYS A 60 -1.75 7.71 -4.99
C CYS A 60 -0.41 8.33 -4.51
N ASN A 61 0.65 7.53 -4.34
CA ASN A 61 1.99 8.04 -3.97
C ASN A 61 2.30 9.41 -4.61
N PHE A 62 2.51 10.45 -3.79
CA PHE A 62 2.56 11.85 -4.25
C PHE A 62 3.82 12.61 -3.79
N ALA A 63 4.92 11.91 -3.54
CA ALA A 63 6.17 12.53 -3.10
C ALA A 63 6.76 13.50 -4.15
N SER A 64 6.50 13.26 -5.44
CA SER A 64 6.92 14.11 -6.56
C SER A 64 5.85 15.10 -7.01
N LEU A 65 4.70 15.16 -6.34
CA LEU A 65 3.68 16.18 -6.63
C LEU A 65 4.13 17.52 -6.06
N GLU A 66 4.29 18.51 -6.93
CA GLU A 66 4.77 19.83 -6.54
C GLU A 66 3.83 20.54 -5.56
N ASP A 67 4.40 21.32 -4.65
CA ASP A 67 3.65 21.99 -3.59
C ASP A 67 2.60 22.98 -4.13
N HIS A 68 2.93 23.69 -5.22
CA HIS A 68 1.99 24.59 -5.86
C HIS A 68 0.78 23.84 -6.46
N MET A 69 0.97 22.59 -6.90
CA MET A 69 -0.11 21.70 -7.34
C MET A 69 -0.95 21.19 -6.17
N LYS A 70 -0.36 20.84 -5.02
CA LYS A 70 -1.15 20.51 -3.82
C LYS A 70 -2.06 21.67 -3.40
N VAL A 71 -1.56 22.90 -3.44
CA VAL A 71 -2.36 24.11 -3.17
C VAL A 71 -3.49 24.26 -4.19
N PHE A 72 -3.21 24.02 -5.47
CA PHE A 72 -4.22 24.08 -6.52
C PHE A 72 -5.33 23.04 -6.29
N PHE A 73 -4.97 21.79 -5.98
CA PHE A 73 -5.91 20.71 -5.67
C PHE A 73 -6.84 21.10 -4.51
N CYS A 74 -6.27 21.59 -3.41
CA CYS A 74 -7.05 22.01 -2.24
C CYS A 74 -8.09 23.09 -2.57
N LYS A 75 -7.80 23.98 -3.53
CA LYS A 75 -8.65 25.13 -3.87
C LYS A 75 -9.70 24.82 -4.93
N ASN A 76 -9.35 23.97 -5.89
CA ASN A 76 -10.06 23.92 -7.17
C ASN A 76 -10.61 22.53 -7.53
N LEU A 77 -10.16 21.46 -6.87
CA LEU A 77 -10.46 20.09 -7.31
C LEU A 77 -11.20 19.29 -6.25
N THR A 78 -11.97 18.32 -6.71
CA THR A 78 -12.44 17.20 -5.90
C THR A 78 -11.47 16.04 -6.03
N TYR A 79 -10.90 15.60 -4.91
CA TYR A 79 -9.92 14.53 -4.93
C TYR A 79 -10.01 13.62 -3.70
N SER A 80 -9.54 12.40 -3.87
CA SER A 80 -9.28 11.41 -2.82
C SER A 80 -7.80 11.09 -2.76
N ILE A 81 -7.32 10.59 -1.63
CA ILE A 81 -5.94 10.12 -1.46
C ILE A 81 -5.95 8.62 -1.16
N ILE A 82 -5.06 7.86 -1.78
CA ILE A 82 -4.69 6.51 -1.33
C ILE A 82 -3.31 6.56 -0.70
N GLU A 83 -3.26 6.33 0.60
CA GLU A 83 -2.05 6.47 1.40
C GLU A 83 -1.41 5.11 1.68
N TYR A 84 -0.28 4.87 1.01
CA TYR A 84 0.49 3.62 1.15
C TYR A 84 1.48 3.62 2.32
N ASP A 85 1.92 4.79 2.79
CA ASP A 85 2.95 4.94 3.83
C ASP A 85 2.59 6.06 4.83
N TYR A 86 3.61 6.75 5.37
CA TYR A 86 3.46 7.86 6.31
C TYR A 86 3.97 9.17 5.71
N LYS A 87 3.36 9.68 4.61
CA LYS A 87 3.86 10.88 3.89
C LYS A 87 3.74 12.20 4.65
N PHE A 88 3.14 12.21 5.83
CA PHE A 88 3.34 13.32 6.77
C PHE A 88 4.78 13.40 7.30
N CYS A 89 5.53 12.29 7.23
CA CYS A 89 6.92 12.18 7.63
C CYS A 89 7.83 12.14 6.39
N VAL A 90 8.92 12.90 6.41
CA VAL A 90 9.91 12.93 5.31
C VAL A 90 10.58 11.57 5.07
N TYR A 91 10.68 10.74 6.11
CA TYR A 91 11.23 9.39 6.02
C TYR A 91 10.18 8.32 5.64
N ARG A 92 8.91 8.69 5.55
CA ARG A 92 7.77 7.79 5.29
C ARG A 92 7.64 6.63 6.28
N SER A 93 8.28 6.73 7.45
CA SER A 93 8.18 5.83 8.60
C SER A 93 8.57 6.61 9.85
N LEU A 94 7.85 6.37 10.95
CA LEU A 94 8.13 6.99 12.24
C LEU A 94 9.41 6.42 12.87
N GLU A 95 9.61 5.11 12.77
CA GLU A 95 10.78 4.40 13.28
C GLU A 95 12.04 4.81 12.54
N LYS A 96 11.95 4.95 11.21
CA LYS A 96 13.08 5.49 10.42
C LYS A 96 13.41 6.91 10.84
N HIS A 97 12.39 7.73 11.06
CA HIS A 97 12.58 9.11 11.50
C HIS A 97 13.35 9.11 12.82
N LEU A 98 12.85 8.42 13.83
CA LEU A 98 13.48 8.32 15.15
C LEU A 98 14.92 7.80 15.06
N ALA A 99 15.14 6.72 14.30
CA ALA A 99 16.48 6.15 14.11
C ALA A 99 17.45 7.10 13.39
N SER A 100 16.95 7.95 12.48
CA SER A 100 17.79 8.85 11.68
C SER A 100 18.06 10.19 12.38
N THR A 101 17.13 10.69 13.19
CA THR A 101 17.21 12.03 13.81
C THR A 101 17.45 11.99 15.32
N GLY A 102 17.23 10.84 15.96
CA GLY A 102 17.26 10.70 17.42
C GLY A 102 16.06 11.35 18.13
N LYS A 103 15.03 11.77 17.39
CA LYS A 103 13.84 12.45 17.92
C LYS A 103 12.55 11.91 17.30
N GLU A 104 11.45 12.05 18.02
CA GLU A 104 10.11 11.78 17.51
C GLU A 104 9.79 12.69 16.30
N CYS A 105 8.92 12.20 15.41
CA CYS A 105 8.59 12.90 14.17
C CYS A 105 7.88 14.24 14.44
N ASP A 106 8.51 15.33 14.03
CA ASP A 106 8.04 16.72 14.10
C ASP A 106 7.72 17.30 12.71
N CYS A 107 7.70 16.48 11.67
CA CYS A 107 7.59 16.93 10.27
C CYS A 107 6.34 17.78 10.01
N LEU A 108 5.25 17.56 10.76
CA LEU A 108 3.99 18.30 10.64
C LEU A 108 4.09 19.77 11.08
N ASP A 109 5.10 20.15 11.85
CA ASP A 109 5.30 21.53 12.29
C ASP A 109 5.98 22.40 11.23
N THR A 110 6.62 21.76 10.26
CA THR A 110 7.27 22.41 9.12
C THR A 110 6.26 22.99 8.12
N SER A 111 6.69 23.92 7.26
CA SER A 111 5.84 24.47 6.20
C SER A 111 5.34 23.38 5.24
N LEU A 112 6.19 22.42 4.87
CA LEU A 112 5.82 21.29 4.04
C LEU A 112 4.84 20.36 4.76
N GLY A 113 5.05 20.11 6.05
CA GLY A 113 4.14 19.34 6.88
C GLY A 113 2.75 19.96 6.98
N LYS A 114 2.67 21.28 7.18
CA LYS A 114 1.40 22.03 7.18
C LYS A 114 0.69 21.96 5.84
N LEU A 115 1.43 21.99 4.73
CA LEU A 115 0.85 21.81 3.40
C LEU A 115 0.32 20.38 3.21
N ASN A 116 1.07 19.35 3.57
CA ASN A 116 0.59 17.97 3.50
C ASN A 116 -0.63 17.76 4.41
N LYS A 117 -0.63 18.33 5.62
CA LYS A 117 -1.78 18.35 6.54
C LYS A 117 -3.00 18.97 5.85
N ALA A 118 -2.87 20.14 5.25
CA ALA A 118 -3.97 20.75 4.48
C ALA A 118 -4.42 19.83 3.33
N PHE A 119 -3.48 19.25 2.58
CA PHE A 119 -3.77 18.36 1.46
C PHE A 119 -4.60 17.13 1.88
N TYR A 120 -4.31 16.50 3.01
CA TYR A 120 -5.18 15.48 3.59
C TYR A 120 -6.52 16.04 4.05
N GLY A 121 -6.50 17.20 4.71
CA GLY A 121 -7.69 17.85 5.27
C GLY A 121 -8.74 18.23 4.22
N TYR A 122 -8.33 18.59 3.00
CA TYR A 122 -9.20 18.95 1.88
C TYR A 122 -9.65 17.75 1.02
N ALA A 123 -9.01 16.58 1.15
CA ALA A 123 -9.43 15.38 0.42
C ALA A 123 -10.86 14.96 0.82
N GLN A 124 -11.66 14.53 -0.15
CA GLN A 124 -13.01 14.01 0.09
C GLN A 124 -12.96 12.65 0.80
N ASN A 125 -12.03 11.79 0.39
CA ASN A 125 -11.77 10.50 1.01
C ASN A 125 -10.26 10.26 1.14
N VAL A 126 -9.85 9.62 2.23
CA VAL A 126 -8.48 9.12 2.42
C VAL A 126 -8.54 7.63 2.71
N TRP A 127 -7.87 6.85 1.88
CA TRP A 127 -7.85 5.40 1.92
C TRP A 127 -6.52 4.90 2.49
N PHE A 128 -6.59 4.10 3.55
CA PHE A 128 -5.44 3.52 4.24
C PHE A 128 -5.31 2.04 3.94
N MET A 129 -4.12 1.50 4.12
CA MET A 129 -3.81 0.10 3.86
C MET A 129 -4.11 -0.81 5.06
N SER A 130 -4.26 -0.24 6.25
CA SER A 130 -4.65 -0.96 7.48
C SER A 130 -5.35 -0.03 8.48
N ASP A 131 -6.08 -0.62 9.43
CA ASP A 131 -6.69 0.10 10.55
C ASP A 131 -5.62 0.75 11.43
N LYS A 132 -4.50 0.05 11.68
CA LYS A 132 -3.40 0.61 12.49
C LYS A 132 -2.78 1.84 11.81
N GLN A 133 -2.57 1.81 10.49
CA GLN A 133 -2.12 3.00 9.75
C GLN A 133 -3.14 4.14 9.86
N ARG A 134 -4.44 3.86 9.61
CA ARG A 134 -5.52 4.84 9.70
C ARG A 134 -5.56 5.52 11.06
N ASN A 135 -5.46 4.76 12.13
CA ASN A 135 -5.52 5.27 13.50
C ASN A 135 -4.31 6.16 13.84
N ILE A 136 -3.10 5.80 13.37
CA ILE A 136 -1.92 6.66 13.50
C ILE A 136 -2.14 8.00 12.78
N PHE A 137 -2.73 7.98 11.59
CA PHE A 137 -3.05 9.21 10.86
C PHE A 137 -4.10 10.07 11.57
N LEU A 138 -5.16 9.46 12.11
CA LEU A 138 -6.18 10.18 12.88
C LEU A 138 -5.63 10.81 14.15
N ASP A 139 -4.68 10.16 14.83
CA ASP A 139 -3.99 10.70 16.00
C ASP A 139 -3.08 11.89 15.65
N LYS A 140 -2.34 11.79 14.53
CA LYS A 140 -1.36 12.81 14.11
C LYS A 140 -1.97 13.98 13.35
N LEU A 141 -3.11 13.80 12.67
CA LEU A 141 -3.72 14.80 11.80
C LEU A 141 -5.16 15.11 12.23
N ASP A 142 -5.31 16.11 13.10
CA ASP A 142 -6.60 16.65 13.57
C ASP A 142 -7.58 17.09 12.45
N VAL A 143 -7.09 17.33 11.24
CA VAL A 143 -7.88 17.72 10.06
C VAL A 143 -8.61 16.53 9.42
N LEU A 144 -8.17 15.30 9.70
CA LEU A 144 -8.83 14.10 9.22
C LEU A 144 -10.09 13.85 10.02
N LYS A 145 -11.14 13.44 9.32
CA LYS A 145 -12.44 13.12 9.93
C LYS A 145 -12.73 11.66 9.67
N ASP A 146 -13.18 10.95 10.70
CA ASP A 146 -13.46 9.52 10.67
C ASP A 146 -14.33 9.12 9.47
N ASN A 147 -15.40 9.87 9.20
CA ASN A 147 -16.34 9.65 8.10
C ASN A 147 -15.76 9.82 6.67
N ARG A 148 -14.57 10.39 6.54
CA ARG A 148 -13.83 10.55 5.27
C ARG A 148 -12.63 9.60 5.16
N THR A 149 -12.39 8.80 6.18
CA THR A 149 -11.22 7.92 6.25
C THR A 149 -11.65 6.47 6.24
N HIS A 150 -11.08 5.69 5.34
CA HIS A 150 -11.48 4.30 5.08
C HIS A 150 -10.25 3.40 5.03
N VAL A 151 -10.39 2.14 5.42
CA VAL A 151 -9.38 1.12 5.12
C VAL A 151 -9.72 0.50 3.77
N LEU A 152 -8.69 0.30 2.94
CA LEU A 152 -8.76 -0.31 1.61
C LEU A 152 -8.04 -1.67 1.57
N SER A 153 -6.85 -1.76 2.19
CA SER A 153 -5.84 -2.82 2.04
C SER A 153 -5.07 -2.83 0.73
N SER A 154 -4.05 -3.70 0.65
CA SER A 154 -3.46 -4.11 -0.63
C SER A 154 -4.46 -4.90 -1.46
N ILE A 155 -4.55 -4.59 -2.76
CA ILE A 155 -5.57 -5.12 -3.68
C ILE A 155 -4.93 -5.97 -4.77
N PHE A 156 -5.61 -7.03 -5.18
CA PHE A 156 -5.12 -7.98 -6.16
C PHE A 156 -6.04 -8.02 -7.37
N ASN A 157 -5.48 -7.98 -8.57
CA ASN A 157 -6.29 -8.20 -9.76
C ASN A 157 -6.82 -9.65 -9.77
N ARG A 158 -7.98 -9.85 -10.41
CA ARG A 158 -8.64 -11.16 -10.44
C ARG A 158 -7.76 -12.26 -11.06
N GLY A 159 -6.89 -11.92 -12.01
CA GLY A 159 -5.97 -12.86 -12.64
C GLY A 159 -4.97 -13.46 -11.66
N ASN A 160 -4.36 -12.61 -10.83
CA ASN A 160 -3.40 -13.02 -9.80
C ASN A 160 -4.09 -13.83 -8.69
N LEU A 161 -5.31 -13.45 -8.28
CA LEU A 161 -6.09 -14.25 -7.33
C LEU A 161 -6.40 -15.65 -7.88
N ARG A 162 -6.83 -15.76 -9.14
CA ARG A 162 -7.04 -17.06 -9.80
C ARG A 162 -5.76 -17.86 -9.92
N PHE A 163 -4.65 -17.20 -10.27
CA PHE A 163 -3.36 -17.87 -10.36
C PHE A 163 -2.92 -18.46 -9.02
N MET A 164 -2.94 -17.66 -7.94
CA MET A 164 -2.64 -18.16 -6.59
C MET A 164 -3.55 -19.31 -6.19
N GLN A 165 -4.86 -19.20 -6.45
CA GLN A 165 -5.81 -20.28 -6.20
C GLN A 165 -5.48 -21.57 -6.97
N SER A 166 -4.93 -21.47 -8.19
CA SER A 166 -4.56 -22.64 -9.00
C SER A 166 -3.30 -23.36 -8.54
N ILE A 167 -2.42 -22.69 -7.76
CA ILE A 167 -1.13 -23.23 -7.32
C ILE A 167 -1.03 -23.43 -5.80
N LYS A 168 -2.07 -23.07 -5.02
CA LYS A 168 -2.04 -23.08 -3.55
C LYS A 168 -1.82 -24.47 -2.95
N ASP A 169 -2.21 -25.52 -3.67
CA ASP A 169 -2.15 -26.92 -3.23
C ASP A 169 -0.87 -27.63 -3.72
N ASN A 170 0.12 -26.88 -4.21
CA ASN A 170 1.42 -27.44 -4.56
C ASN A 170 2.08 -28.11 -3.35
N LEU A 171 2.82 -29.20 -3.61
CA LEU A 171 3.60 -29.87 -2.57
C LEU A 171 4.63 -28.90 -1.97
N LYS A 172 4.60 -28.75 -0.65
CA LYS A 172 5.50 -27.86 0.09
C LYS A 172 6.77 -28.59 0.52
N ASN A 173 7.90 -27.88 0.42
CA ASN A 173 9.15 -28.24 1.07
C ASN A 173 9.20 -27.65 2.51
N GLU A 174 10.24 -27.98 3.26
CA GLU A 174 10.38 -27.56 4.67
C GLU A 174 11.00 -26.15 4.86
N LYS A 175 11.38 -25.46 3.78
CA LYS A 175 12.06 -24.17 3.86
C LYS A 175 11.09 -23.01 4.01
N TYR A 176 11.45 -22.08 4.88
CA TYR A 176 10.85 -20.75 4.93
C TYR A 176 11.53 -19.81 3.93
N LEU A 177 10.75 -18.94 3.30
CA LEU A 177 11.28 -17.88 2.47
C LEU A 177 11.54 -16.62 3.29
N ILE A 178 12.61 -15.92 2.95
CA ILE A 178 12.93 -14.58 3.43
C ILE A 178 13.08 -13.68 2.21
N LEU A 179 12.38 -12.54 2.21
CA LEU A 179 12.54 -11.56 1.15
C LEU A 179 13.87 -10.82 1.31
N GLY A 180 14.79 -11.02 0.38
CA GLY A 180 16.01 -10.24 0.22
C GLY A 180 15.69 -8.87 -0.36
N SER A 181 15.96 -7.81 0.41
CA SER A 181 15.75 -6.42 -0.02
C SER A 181 16.83 -5.50 0.54
N ASN A 182 17.23 -4.52 -0.28
CA ASN A 182 18.09 -3.42 0.18
C ASN A 182 17.31 -2.37 0.99
N SER A 183 15.97 -2.47 1.03
CA SER A 183 15.16 -1.56 1.82
C SER A 183 15.25 -1.92 3.30
N TRP A 184 15.73 -0.97 4.11
CA TRP A 184 15.89 -1.13 5.57
C TRP A 184 14.64 -1.69 6.25
N ILE A 185 13.45 -1.22 5.85
CA ILE A 185 12.17 -1.58 6.49
C ILE A 185 11.89 -3.07 6.40
N LYS A 186 12.33 -3.74 5.32
CA LYS A 186 12.01 -5.16 5.07
C LYS A 186 12.75 -6.11 6.01
N GLY A 187 13.75 -5.63 6.75
CA GLY A 187 14.36 -6.39 7.84
C GLY A 187 14.96 -7.73 7.42
N THR A 188 15.54 -7.84 6.22
CA THR A 188 16.17 -9.10 5.77
C THR A 188 17.16 -9.67 6.80
N PRO A 189 18.08 -8.88 7.39
CA PRO A 189 18.98 -9.40 8.42
C PRO A 189 18.25 -9.90 9.68
N GLU A 190 17.20 -9.21 10.11
CA GLU A 190 16.36 -9.60 11.25
C GLU A 190 15.62 -10.91 10.99
N CYS A 191 15.11 -11.09 9.77
CA CYS A 191 14.46 -12.34 9.37
C CYS A 191 15.45 -13.51 9.36
N VAL A 192 16.67 -13.29 8.87
CA VAL A 192 17.74 -14.31 8.88
C VAL A 192 18.12 -14.67 10.30
N LYS A 193 18.32 -13.67 11.17
CA LYS A 193 18.60 -13.89 12.59
C LYS A 193 17.50 -14.70 13.26
N TYR A 194 16.23 -14.34 13.03
CA TYR A 194 15.09 -15.08 13.57
C TYR A 194 15.09 -16.54 13.10
N ALA A 195 15.37 -16.81 11.83
CA ALA A 195 15.44 -18.16 11.30
C ALA A 195 16.55 -18.98 11.99
N GLN A 196 17.73 -18.39 12.17
CA GLN A 196 18.87 -19.03 12.84
C GLN A 196 18.60 -19.32 14.31
N ASP A 197 18.07 -18.33 15.05
CA ASP A 197 17.78 -18.44 16.48
C ASP A 197 16.69 -19.49 16.77
N ASN A 198 15.86 -19.84 15.78
CA ASN A 198 14.77 -20.81 15.89
C ASN A 198 15.04 -22.10 15.08
N GLU A 199 16.27 -22.30 14.60
CA GLU A 199 16.68 -23.51 13.85
C GLU A 199 15.75 -23.82 12.64
N LEU A 200 15.26 -22.79 11.97
CA LEU A 200 14.39 -22.93 10.79
C LEU A 200 15.22 -23.04 9.52
N GLU A 201 14.93 -24.04 8.68
CA GLU A 201 15.48 -24.06 7.32
C GLU A 201 14.91 -22.90 6.50
N TYR A 202 15.77 -22.15 5.81
CA TYR A 202 15.34 -20.98 5.05
C TYR A 202 16.07 -20.79 3.72
N GLU A 203 15.46 -19.99 2.85
CA GLU A 203 16.03 -19.49 1.60
C GLU A 203 15.76 -17.98 1.49
N VAL A 204 16.80 -17.19 1.21
CA VAL A 204 16.66 -15.76 0.92
C VAL A 204 16.45 -15.59 -0.58
N ILE A 205 15.34 -14.97 -0.97
CA ILE A 205 14.96 -14.75 -2.37
C ILE A 205 14.91 -13.27 -2.73
N SER A 206 15.38 -12.91 -3.92
CA SER A 206 15.36 -11.53 -4.41
C SER A 206 15.33 -11.48 -5.94
N GLY A 207 14.70 -10.45 -6.50
CA GLY A 207 14.75 -10.19 -7.95
C GLY A 207 13.99 -11.19 -8.83
N LEU A 208 13.14 -12.03 -8.24
CA LEU A 208 12.30 -12.96 -9.01
C LEU A 208 11.17 -12.21 -9.74
N PRO A 209 10.85 -12.60 -10.98
CA PRO A 209 9.58 -12.23 -11.62
C PRO A 209 8.39 -12.55 -10.71
N TYR A 210 7.34 -11.74 -10.79
CA TYR A 210 6.21 -11.81 -9.85
C TYR A 210 5.57 -13.21 -9.78
N HIS A 211 5.28 -13.85 -10.92
CA HIS A 211 4.68 -15.20 -10.90
C HIS A 211 5.64 -16.29 -10.44
N GLU A 212 6.95 -16.14 -10.67
CA GLU A 212 7.95 -17.07 -10.12
C GLU A 212 8.04 -16.95 -8.59
N MET A 213 7.95 -15.73 -8.05
CA MET A 213 7.86 -15.50 -6.61
C MET A 213 6.63 -16.18 -6.01
N LEU A 214 5.46 -16.10 -6.65
CA LEU A 214 4.25 -16.80 -6.21
C LEU A 214 4.40 -18.33 -6.24
N ILE A 215 5.02 -18.90 -7.29
CA ILE A 215 5.32 -20.35 -7.35
C ILE A 215 6.29 -20.74 -6.23
N LYS A 216 7.29 -19.89 -5.95
CA LYS A 216 8.23 -20.11 -4.85
C LYS A 216 7.51 -20.15 -3.51
N LEU A 217 6.62 -19.20 -3.23
CA LEU A 217 5.77 -19.20 -2.04
C LEU A 217 4.90 -20.46 -1.96
N SER A 218 4.26 -20.87 -3.07
CA SER A 218 3.33 -22.00 -3.03
C SER A 218 3.99 -23.32 -2.69
N THR A 219 5.25 -23.49 -3.11
CA THR A 219 6.06 -24.70 -2.85
C THR A 219 6.87 -24.64 -1.55
N SER A 220 6.83 -23.53 -0.80
CA SER A 220 7.60 -23.37 0.44
C SER A 220 6.73 -23.59 1.69
N LYS A 221 7.36 -23.96 2.80
CA LYS A 221 6.71 -24.14 4.11
C LYS A 221 6.03 -22.87 4.57
N GLY A 222 6.75 -21.76 4.45
CA GLY A 222 6.35 -20.52 5.08
C GLY A 222 7.09 -19.29 4.59
N LEU A 223 6.70 -18.15 5.14
CA LEU A 223 7.35 -16.85 4.97
C LEU A 223 7.78 -16.32 6.34
N ILE A 224 9.04 -15.92 6.47
CA ILE A 224 9.52 -15.11 7.59
C ILE A 224 9.57 -13.65 7.13
N PHE A 225 8.75 -12.80 7.74
CA PHE A 225 8.66 -11.39 7.39
C PHE A 225 8.51 -10.54 8.65
N ARG A 226 9.62 -9.97 9.10
CA ARG A 226 9.74 -9.23 10.36
C ARG A 226 10.33 -7.84 10.10
N PRO A 227 9.53 -6.89 9.58
CA PRO A 227 10.01 -5.56 9.24
C PRO A 227 10.52 -4.78 10.46
N LEU A 228 11.45 -3.85 10.24
CA LEU A 228 12.10 -3.04 11.30
C LEU A 228 11.28 -1.84 11.77
N GLY A 229 10.14 -1.59 11.12
CA GLY A 229 9.20 -0.53 11.43
C GLY A 229 7.89 -0.82 10.73
N ASP A 230 6.86 -0.03 11.02
CA ASP A 230 5.51 -0.31 10.56
C ASP A 230 5.39 -0.39 9.03
N ASP A 231 5.04 -1.59 8.54
CA ASP A 231 4.72 -1.91 7.15
C ASP A 231 3.21 -2.06 7.01
N THR A 232 2.60 -1.14 6.28
CA THR A 232 1.18 -0.81 6.35
C THR A 232 0.28 -1.96 5.90
N CYS A 233 0.62 -2.61 4.78
CA CYS A 233 -0.07 -3.80 4.27
C CYS A 233 0.79 -4.55 3.24
N PRO A 234 1.87 -5.23 3.66
CA PRO A 234 2.81 -5.88 2.75
C PRO A 234 2.14 -6.97 1.91
N ARG A 235 2.07 -6.77 0.60
CA ARG A 235 1.44 -7.72 -0.35
C ARG A 235 1.94 -9.14 -0.22
N ILE A 236 3.25 -9.33 -0.06
CA ILE A 236 3.89 -10.65 0.05
C ILE A 236 3.35 -11.46 1.23
N VAL A 237 2.93 -10.79 2.31
CA VAL A 237 2.32 -11.46 3.47
C VAL A 237 0.93 -11.99 3.13
N ILE A 238 0.14 -11.24 2.38
CA ILE A 238 -1.17 -11.67 1.88
C ILE A 238 -1.02 -12.80 0.85
N GLU A 239 -0.09 -12.66 -0.09
CA GLU A 239 0.23 -13.66 -1.11
C GLU A 239 0.65 -14.98 -0.45
N ALA A 240 1.55 -14.92 0.53
CA ALA A 240 1.97 -16.10 1.29
C ALA A 240 0.80 -16.76 2.02
N LYS A 241 -0.09 -15.97 2.64
CA LYS A 241 -1.28 -16.50 3.33
C LYS A 241 -2.23 -17.22 2.37
N LEU A 242 -2.53 -16.60 1.23
CA LEU A 242 -3.37 -17.18 0.18
C LEU A 242 -2.80 -18.49 -0.38
N LEU A 243 -1.46 -18.62 -0.36
CA LEU A 243 -0.73 -19.81 -0.81
C LEU A 243 -0.44 -20.80 0.33
N GLY A 244 -1.12 -20.67 1.47
CA GLY A 244 -1.04 -21.62 2.58
C GLY A 244 0.31 -21.66 3.29
N CYS A 245 1.10 -20.59 3.22
CA CYS A 245 2.37 -20.50 3.94
C CYS A 245 2.15 -20.33 5.45
N ASP A 246 2.98 -20.98 6.26
CA ASP A 246 3.15 -20.62 7.68
C ASP A 246 3.86 -19.26 7.79
N LEU A 247 3.28 -18.31 8.51
CA LEU A 247 3.76 -16.93 8.58
C LEU A 247 4.46 -16.67 9.91
N LYS A 248 5.74 -16.27 9.85
CA LYS A 248 6.50 -15.78 11.01
C LYS A 248 6.62 -14.25 10.93
N LEU A 249 5.61 -13.57 11.50
CA LEU A 249 5.48 -12.11 11.46
C LEU A 249 5.83 -11.48 12.82
N ASN A 250 6.09 -10.18 12.84
CA ASN A 250 6.19 -9.36 14.06
C ASN A 250 5.10 -8.29 14.10
N GLU A 251 5.08 -7.47 15.15
CA GLU A 251 4.07 -6.41 15.41
C GLU A 251 4.07 -5.25 14.40
N HIS A 252 5.08 -5.19 13.54
CA HIS A 252 5.21 -4.15 12.52
C HIS A 252 4.44 -4.47 11.24
N VAL A 253 3.91 -5.69 11.07
CA VAL A 253 2.97 -5.99 9.98
C VAL A 253 1.58 -5.53 10.40
N GLN A 254 1.16 -4.36 9.94
CA GLN A 254 0.06 -3.64 10.56
C GLN A 254 -1.34 -4.23 10.34
N HIS A 255 -1.52 -5.01 9.26
CA HIS A 255 -2.79 -5.68 8.95
C HIS A 255 -2.91 -7.09 9.55
N LYS A 256 -1.87 -7.61 10.24
CA LYS A 256 -1.78 -9.04 10.59
C LYS A 256 -2.90 -9.52 11.53
N ASP A 257 -3.49 -8.60 12.30
CA ASP A 257 -4.53 -8.90 13.29
C ASP A 257 -5.94 -8.48 12.83
N GLU A 258 -6.08 -7.93 11.61
CA GLU A 258 -7.38 -7.53 11.07
C GLU A 258 -8.26 -8.75 10.77
N ASP A 259 -9.57 -8.61 11.00
CA ASP A 259 -10.51 -9.73 10.95
C ASP A 259 -10.53 -10.44 9.60
N TRP A 260 -10.48 -9.69 8.50
CA TRP A 260 -10.46 -10.23 7.15
C TRP A 260 -9.19 -11.02 6.83
N PHE A 261 -8.09 -10.73 7.53
CA PHE A 261 -6.82 -11.41 7.32
C PHE A 261 -6.72 -12.69 8.14
N LYS A 262 -7.60 -12.96 9.12
CA LYS A 262 -7.48 -14.12 10.01
C LYS A 262 -7.44 -15.47 9.27
N THR A 263 -8.27 -15.65 8.25
CA THR A 263 -8.32 -16.87 7.43
C THR A 263 -7.99 -16.58 5.97
N ALA A 264 -7.37 -17.54 5.27
CA ALA A 264 -7.07 -17.36 3.84
C ALA A 264 -8.34 -17.32 2.99
N GLN A 265 -9.39 -18.00 3.42
CA GLN A 265 -10.65 -18.15 2.71
C GLN A 265 -11.40 -16.84 2.58
N GLY A 266 -11.36 -15.94 3.58
CA GLY A 266 -12.11 -14.67 3.56
C GLY A 266 -11.41 -13.51 2.86
N ILE A 267 -10.12 -13.68 2.51
CA ILE A 267 -9.32 -12.63 1.88
C ILE A 267 -9.87 -12.25 0.49
N PRO A 268 -10.20 -13.19 -0.42
CA PRO A 268 -10.74 -12.84 -1.73
C PRO A 268 -12.06 -12.07 -1.67
N GLU A 269 -13.02 -12.49 -0.83
CA GLU A 269 -14.30 -11.81 -0.67
C GLU A 269 -14.10 -10.41 -0.07
N TYR A 270 -13.19 -10.27 0.90
CA TYR A 270 -12.84 -8.97 1.43
C TYR A 270 -12.29 -8.05 0.34
N ILE A 271 -11.29 -8.48 -0.44
CA ILE A 271 -10.70 -7.69 -1.53
C ILE A 271 -11.77 -7.23 -2.54
N GLU A 272 -12.68 -8.13 -2.94
CA GLU A 272 -13.76 -7.78 -3.86
C GLU A 272 -14.72 -6.76 -3.23
N SER A 273 -15.11 -6.94 -1.96
CA SER A 273 -15.97 -5.99 -1.24
C SER A 273 -15.34 -4.61 -1.12
N GLN A 274 -14.02 -4.55 -0.93
CA GLN A 274 -13.26 -3.31 -0.83
C GLN A 274 -13.22 -2.56 -2.17
N MET A 275 -13.25 -3.27 -3.30
CA MET A 275 -13.38 -2.66 -4.63
C MET A 275 -14.76 -2.08 -4.88
N HIS A 276 -15.81 -2.77 -4.44
CA HIS A 276 -17.15 -2.18 -4.47
C HIS A 276 -17.26 -0.95 -3.57
N HIS A 277 -16.70 -1.00 -2.36
CA HIS A 277 -16.69 0.14 -1.46
C HIS A 277 -15.90 1.33 -2.05
N PHE A 278 -14.71 1.07 -2.60
CA PHE A 278 -13.88 2.12 -3.21
C PHE A 278 -14.59 2.81 -4.37
N TRP A 279 -15.02 2.04 -5.38
CA TRP A 279 -15.62 2.62 -6.58
C TRP A 279 -17.01 3.21 -6.33
N GLY A 280 -17.78 2.64 -5.39
CA GLY A 280 -19.09 3.16 -4.99
C GLY A 280 -19.05 4.55 -4.34
N ARG A 281 -17.88 5.05 -3.91
CA ARG A 281 -17.73 6.43 -3.43
C ARG A 281 -17.72 7.49 -4.53
N TYR A 282 -17.59 7.08 -5.79
CA TYR A 282 -17.50 8.00 -6.93
C TYR A 282 -18.71 7.92 -7.87
N GLU A 283 -19.62 6.97 -7.62
CA GLU A 283 -20.89 6.81 -8.36
C GLU A 283 -21.87 7.94 -8.10
#